data_AF-A0A2V8MUD1-F1
#
_entry.id   AF-A0A2V8MUD1-F1
#
_cell.length_a   1.000
_cell.length_b   1.000
_cell.length_c   1.000
_cell.angle_alpha   90.00
_cell.angle_beta   90.00
_cell.angle_gamma   90.00
#
_symmetry.space_group_name_H-M   'P 1'
#
loop_
_entity.id
_entity.type
_entity.pdbx_description
1 polymer ?
#
loop_
_entity_poly.entity_id
_entity_poly.type
_entity_poly.pdbx_seq_one_letter_code
_entity_poly.pdbx_strand_id
1 'polypeptide(L)'
;MAVGRWTATTEGVYTPASDTSQENHVEGLPFGTRGGMLIRHNFPADGEYRFYIESLNNGTNIPGEQLVVTINGEIVKSFDWDAQTVTSLNNSRPEQHMEFRAPVKAGTHTVGVTFLQTNNRPSLDIYHHFSRSTLENYTVRGYIYYPAVGYVKITGPFNTTGAKDIPSVRKILECRPSTPKDEPACADQIISKLARRAFRRPVTDNDRESLMELYKVGRKDGGPFEAGIEVALRSILADPEFIFRTEAEPSGLAPGKTYAISDLELASRLSFFLWSSIPDDELIDIAIKGKLRDPAVLEQQVKRMLADHRSQALVESFAAQWLFLRNLTDFAPVQIKFPDWEDNLRQALRRETEMFFESIIREDRNVLDLLTADYTFVNERLAKHYGIPNVYGPQFRRVTLGPDFDARRGLLGKASFLTVSSLPDRTSPVKRGVWVLENILGTHPPNPPPVVPPLDQTPGSVGGRVLSLRERLEQHRASPACSGCHRIMDPIGLALENFDIDGIWRTKDGGDGGVPIDASSELFDGTRVKSVAELRQALMHYSPQFVRSMTEKLMTYAVGRGVQYYDMPVVRSIVRDAEKNNYRFSAIILGIVKSPPFQLRMKL
;
A
#
# COMPACT_ATOMS: atom_id res chain seq x y z
N MET A 1 3.98 -17.96 -19.31
CA MET A 1 4.29 -16.51 -19.40
C MET A 1 4.49 -16.15 -20.86
N ALA A 2 4.05 -14.98 -21.33
CA ALA A 2 4.28 -14.54 -22.72
C ALA A 2 5.75 -14.26 -23.05
N VAL A 3 6.60 -14.21 -22.01
CA VAL A 3 8.05 -14.08 -22.09
C VAL A 3 8.68 -15.07 -21.09
N GLY A 4 9.57 -15.94 -21.56
CA GLY A 4 10.35 -16.90 -20.75
C GLY A 4 10.18 -18.38 -21.17
N ARG A 5 11.20 -19.20 -20.89
CA ARG A 5 11.12 -20.67 -21.11
C ARG A 5 10.23 -21.30 -20.04
N TRP A 6 9.00 -21.64 -20.40
CA TRP A 6 8.02 -22.28 -19.52
C TRP A 6 8.43 -23.69 -19.05
N THR A 7 9.46 -24.28 -19.65
CA THR A 7 10.07 -25.56 -19.26
C THR A 7 11.13 -25.43 -18.18
N ALA A 8 11.59 -24.21 -17.85
CA ALA A 8 12.59 -24.02 -16.82
C ALA A 8 11.95 -24.17 -15.44
N THR A 9 12.54 -25.02 -14.60
CA THR A 9 12.14 -25.15 -13.20
C THR A 9 12.35 -23.82 -12.49
N THR A 10 11.30 -23.34 -11.84
CA THR A 10 11.28 -22.18 -10.96
C THR A 10 11.10 -22.61 -9.52
N GLU A 11 11.58 -21.80 -8.60
CA GLU A 11 11.36 -21.96 -7.17
C GLU A 11 10.86 -20.65 -6.57
N GLY A 12 9.76 -20.72 -5.85
CA GLY A 12 9.26 -19.62 -5.02
C GLY A 12 9.26 -20.03 -3.56
N VAL A 13 9.88 -19.22 -2.70
CA VAL A 13 9.88 -19.40 -1.24
C VAL A 13 9.08 -18.28 -0.62
N TYR A 14 8.15 -18.64 0.27
CA TYR A 14 7.20 -17.74 0.90
C TYR A 14 7.26 -17.90 2.41
N THR A 15 7.63 -16.84 3.11
CA THR A 15 7.68 -16.78 4.58
C THR A 15 6.69 -15.72 5.06
N PRO A 16 5.91 -15.99 6.12
CA PRO A 16 5.17 -14.94 6.81
C PRO A 16 6.16 -13.99 7.50
N ALA A 17 5.74 -12.76 7.81
CA ALA A 17 6.56 -11.89 8.66
C ALA A 17 6.74 -12.54 10.04
N SER A 18 7.91 -12.36 10.67
CA SER A 18 8.26 -13.03 11.92
C SER A 18 7.37 -12.65 13.11
N ASP A 19 6.63 -11.55 12.99
CA ASP A 19 5.64 -11.05 13.93
C ASP A 19 4.18 -11.30 13.48
N THR A 20 3.95 -12.22 12.53
CA THR A 20 2.59 -12.60 12.09
C THR A 20 2.02 -13.69 12.98
N SER A 21 0.88 -13.45 13.63
CA SER A 21 0.13 -14.53 14.29
C SER A 21 -0.79 -15.25 13.32
N GLN A 22 -0.92 -16.57 13.51
CA GLN A 22 -1.67 -17.47 12.61
C GLN A 22 -2.89 -18.11 13.28
N GLU A 23 -3.53 -17.36 14.16
CA GLU A 23 -4.69 -17.82 14.95
C GLU A 23 -6.01 -17.41 14.33
N ASN A 24 -6.00 -16.34 13.53
CA ASN A 24 -7.18 -15.78 12.90
C ASN A 24 -7.28 -16.17 11.43
N HIS A 25 -8.49 -16.11 10.90
CA HIS A 25 -8.73 -16.32 9.47
C HIS A 25 -8.06 -15.22 8.62
N VAL A 26 -7.42 -15.62 7.52
CA VAL A 26 -6.79 -14.72 6.56
C VAL A 26 -7.74 -14.48 5.39
N GLU A 27 -8.02 -13.22 5.08
CA GLU A 27 -8.91 -12.85 3.97
C GLU A 27 -8.50 -13.52 2.65
N GLY A 28 -9.49 -14.11 1.96
CA GLY A 28 -9.32 -14.80 0.68
C GLY A 28 -9.06 -16.30 0.79
N LEU A 29 -8.81 -16.82 2.00
CA LEU A 29 -8.85 -18.26 2.26
C LEU A 29 -10.30 -18.77 2.38
N PRO A 30 -10.56 -20.08 2.23
CA PRO A 30 -11.89 -20.65 2.43
C PRO A 30 -12.46 -20.38 3.82
N PHE A 31 -13.77 -20.19 3.93
CA PHE A 31 -14.42 -20.08 5.23
C PHE A 31 -14.20 -21.34 6.07
N GLY A 32 -14.12 -21.16 7.39
CA GLY A 32 -13.81 -22.25 8.32
C GLY A 32 -12.33 -22.65 8.33
N THR A 33 -11.43 -21.77 7.91
CA THR A 33 -9.97 -21.92 8.08
C THR A 33 -9.39 -20.81 8.94
N ARG A 34 -8.21 -21.05 9.52
CA ARG A 34 -7.42 -20.07 10.29
C ARG A 34 -5.93 -20.16 9.98
N GLY A 35 -5.24 -19.04 10.14
CA GLY A 35 -3.79 -18.97 10.03
C GLY A 35 -3.23 -19.34 8.67
N GLY A 36 -1.92 -19.56 8.66
CA GLY A 36 -1.18 -19.90 7.45
C GLY A 36 -0.95 -18.68 6.57
N MET A 37 -1.03 -18.89 5.26
CA MET A 37 -0.77 -17.85 4.25
C MET A 37 -1.59 -18.05 2.98
N LEU A 38 -1.98 -16.93 2.36
CA LEU A 38 -2.54 -16.88 1.02
C LEU A 38 -1.47 -16.35 0.05
N ILE A 39 -0.91 -17.23 -0.76
CA ILE A 39 0.18 -16.91 -1.68
C ILE A 39 -0.40 -16.65 -3.06
N ARG A 40 -0.03 -15.53 -3.69
CA ARG A 40 -0.25 -15.34 -5.13
C ARG A 40 0.97 -15.83 -5.90
N HIS A 41 0.88 -17.03 -6.49
CA HIS A 41 1.98 -17.65 -7.23
C HIS A 41 1.68 -17.66 -8.74
N ASN A 42 2.69 -17.37 -9.56
CA ASN A 42 2.59 -17.45 -11.01
C ASN A 42 3.22 -18.76 -11.50
N PHE A 43 2.38 -19.72 -11.87
CA PHE A 43 2.77 -21.01 -12.41
C PHE A 43 3.12 -20.83 -13.91
N PRO A 44 4.39 -21.01 -14.33
CA PRO A 44 4.78 -20.68 -15.71
C PRO A 44 4.17 -21.60 -16.79
N ALA A 45 3.77 -22.84 -16.45
CA ALA A 45 3.23 -23.83 -17.37
C ALA A 45 2.27 -24.82 -16.69
N ASP A 46 1.45 -25.51 -17.48
CA ASP A 46 0.72 -26.69 -17.02
C ASP A 46 1.74 -27.79 -16.72
N GLY A 47 1.70 -28.34 -15.52
CA GLY A 47 2.63 -29.38 -15.10
C GLY A 47 2.43 -29.77 -13.64
N GLU A 48 3.29 -30.65 -13.16
CA GLU A 48 3.34 -31.01 -11.75
C GLU A 48 4.22 -30.04 -10.97
N TYR A 49 3.73 -29.61 -9.82
CA TYR A 49 4.46 -28.74 -8.90
C TYR A 49 4.62 -29.46 -7.56
N ARG A 50 5.79 -29.28 -6.96
CA ARG A 50 6.12 -29.77 -5.64
C ARG A 50 5.88 -28.66 -4.63
N PHE A 51 5.10 -28.95 -3.61
CA PHE A 51 4.82 -28.07 -2.49
C PHE A 51 5.52 -28.65 -1.27
N TYR A 52 6.42 -27.87 -0.70
CA TYR A 52 7.12 -28.17 0.54
C TYR A 52 6.68 -27.15 1.59
N ILE A 53 6.26 -27.62 2.76
CA ILE A 53 5.71 -26.78 3.83
C ILE A 53 6.47 -27.11 5.10
N GLU A 54 7.08 -26.10 5.70
CA GLU A 54 7.73 -26.22 7.01
C GLU A 54 6.81 -25.65 8.09
N SER A 55 6.69 -26.35 9.21
CA SER A 55 5.94 -25.87 10.37
C SER A 55 6.78 -24.98 11.28
N LEU A 56 6.15 -24.04 11.98
CA LEU A 56 6.69 -23.44 13.20
C LEU A 56 6.05 -24.14 14.41
N ASN A 57 6.88 -24.75 15.26
CA ASN A 57 6.42 -25.37 16.49
C ASN A 57 6.73 -24.45 17.68
N ASN A 58 5.69 -23.90 18.30
CA ASN A 58 5.78 -22.98 19.43
C ASN A 58 5.59 -23.67 20.80
N GLY A 59 5.32 -24.98 20.85
CA GLY A 59 5.10 -25.69 22.12
C GLY A 59 4.10 -26.84 22.02
N THR A 60 3.26 -26.98 23.06
CA THR A 60 2.16 -27.96 23.04
C THR A 60 1.01 -27.38 22.22
N ASN A 61 0.64 -28.05 21.13
CA ASN A 61 -0.40 -27.58 20.25
C ASN A 61 -1.78 -28.15 20.63
N ILE A 62 -2.84 -27.46 20.21
CA ILE A 62 -4.19 -28.00 20.25
C ILE A 62 -4.24 -29.26 19.37
N PRO A 63 -4.77 -30.41 19.88
CA PRO A 63 -4.87 -31.63 19.09
C PRO A 63 -6.02 -31.55 18.07
N GLY A 64 -5.98 -32.42 17.06
CA GLY A 64 -7.00 -32.58 16.03
C GLY A 64 -6.92 -31.54 14.92
N GLU A 65 -5.76 -30.91 14.74
CA GLU A 65 -5.53 -29.90 13.73
C GLU A 65 -5.31 -30.52 12.35
N GLN A 66 -5.88 -29.90 11.32
CA GLN A 66 -5.71 -30.34 9.93
C GLN A 66 -5.15 -29.19 9.09
N LEU A 67 -3.97 -29.42 8.51
CA LEU A 67 -3.39 -28.48 7.56
C LEU A 67 -3.91 -28.81 6.15
N VAL A 68 -4.53 -27.83 5.50
CA VAL A 68 -5.02 -27.95 4.14
C VAL A 68 -4.24 -27.03 3.20
N VAL A 69 -4.00 -27.53 2.00
CA VAL A 69 -3.46 -26.77 0.88
C VAL A 69 -4.55 -26.62 -0.16
N THR A 70 -4.76 -25.38 -0.58
CA THR A 70 -5.79 -24.99 -1.52
C THR A 70 -5.18 -24.32 -2.73
N ILE A 71 -5.76 -24.53 -3.90
CA ILE A 71 -5.45 -23.79 -5.12
C ILE A 71 -6.75 -23.16 -5.60
N ASN A 72 -6.77 -21.83 -5.71
CA ASN A 72 -7.98 -21.05 -6.02
C ASN A 72 -9.17 -21.35 -5.09
N GLY A 73 -8.88 -21.65 -3.81
CA GLY A 73 -9.89 -21.96 -2.79
C GLY A 73 -10.33 -23.43 -2.74
N GLU A 74 -9.96 -24.26 -3.71
CA GLU A 74 -10.26 -25.70 -3.69
C GLU A 74 -9.16 -26.48 -2.96
N ILE A 75 -9.54 -27.35 -2.01
CA ILE A 75 -8.59 -28.19 -1.27
C ILE A 75 -7.99 -29.23 -2.22
N VAL A 76 -6.66 -29.16 -2.40
CA VAL A 76 -5.89 -30.13 -3.21
C VAL A 76 -5.14 -31.15 -2.35
N LYS A 77 -4.91 -30.83 -1.07
CA LYS A 77 -4.26 -31.73 -0.11
C LYS A 77 -4.70 -31.39 1.31
N SER A 78 -4.86 -32.42 2.14
CA SER A 78 -5.01 -32.29 3.60
C SER A 78 -3.97 -33.16 4.30
N PHE A 79 -3.47 -32.69 5.43
CA PHE A 79 -2.55 -33.37 6.33
C PHE A 79 -3.14 -33.38 7.74
N ASP A 80 -3.15 -34.54 8.37
CA ASP A 80 -3.40 -34.68 9.82
C ASP A 80 -2.16 -34.16 10.55
N TRP A 81 -2.28 -33.04 11.26
CA TRP A 81 -1.15 -32.40 11.90
C TRP A 81 -0.56 -33.25 13.03
N ASP A 82 -1.41 -33.83 13.86
CA ASP A 82 -0.99 -34.60 15.02
C ASP A 82 -0.20 -35.85 14.59
N ALA A 83 -0.68 -36.54 13.57
CA ALA A 83 0.02 -37.70 13.02
C ALA A 83 1.43 -37.36 12.51
N GLN A 84 1.62 -36.16 11.95
CA GLN A 84 2.94 -35.68 11.50
C GLN A 84 3.85 -35.31 12.68
N THR A 85 3.29 -34.86 13.81
CA THR A 85 4.05 -34.53 15.02
C THR A 85 4.56 -35.76 15.78
N VAL A 86 3.79 -36.85 15.84
CA VAL A 86 4.16 -38.08 16.58
C VAL A 86 5.38 -38.79 15.97
N THR A 87 5.56 -38.73 14.65
CA THR A 87 6.74 -39.29 13.95
C THR A 87 8.05 -38.54 14.24
N SER A 88 8.00 -37.32 14.79
CA SER A 88 9.18 -36.46 15.00
C SER A 88 9.85 -36.60 16.37
N LEU A 89 9.17 -37.20 17.36
CA LEU A 89 9.65 -37.32 18.76
C LEU A 89 10.75 -38.37 18.98
N ASN A 90 10.99 -39.26 18.00
CA ASN A 90 12.04 -40.29 18.07
C ASN A 90 13.41 -39.83 17.56
N ASN A 91 13.50 -38.61 16.99
CA ASN A 91 14.76 -38.02 16.54
C ASN A 91 14.99 -36.69 17.26
N SER A 92 16.24 -36.42 17.61
CA SER A 92 16.65 -35.16 18.24
C SER A 92 16.46 -33.99 17.25
N ARG A 93 15.29 -33.35 17.28
CA ARG A 93 14.84 -32.20 16.44
C ARG A 93 14.91 -32.42 14.92
N PRO A 94 14.00 -33.19 14.29
CA PRO A 94 13.78 -33.05 12.85
C PRO A 94 12.75 -31.93 12.58
N GLU A 95 13.08 -31.06 11.63
CA GLU A 95 12.14 -30.13 11.00
C GLU A 95 10.87 -30.90 10.56
N GLN A 96 9.71 -30.51 11.10
CA GLN A 96 8.42 -31.03 10.67
C GLN A 96 8.09 -30.40 9.32
N HIS A 97 8.26 -31.19 8.26
CA HIS A 97 7.95 -30.75 6.90
C HIS A 97 6.94 -31.69 6.25
N MET A 98 6.05 -31.10 5.47
CA MET A 98 5.06 -31.80 4.65
C MET A 98 5.38 -31.53 3.19
N GLU A 99 5.42 -32.59 2.39
CA GLU A 99 5.66 -32.49 0.96
C GLU A 99 4.60 -33.25 0.17
N PHE A 100 4.15 -32.66 -0.94
CA PHE A 100 3.36 -33.37 -1.94
C PHE A 100 3.58 -32.78 -3.34
N ARG A 101 3.16 -33.53 -4.36
CA ARG A 101 3.10 -33.07 -5.75
C ARG A 101 1.64 -32.98 -6.19
N ALA A 102 1.32 -31.95 -6.95
CA ALA A 102 0.02 -31.82 -7.59
C ALA A 102 0.15 -31.22 -8.98
N PRO A 103 -0.70 -31.64 -9.95
CA PRO A 103 -0.81 -30.97 -11.23
C PRO A 103 -1.48 -29.60 -11.04
N VAL A 104 -0.89 -28.56 -11.63
CA VAL A 104 -1.43 -27.19 -11.59
C VAL A 104 -1.42 -26.62 -13.00
N LYS A 105 -2.45 -25.84 -13.31
CA LYS A 105 -2.54 -25.09 -14.57
C LYS A 105 -1.62 -23.86 -14.55
N ALA A 106 -1.15 -23.48 -15.73
CA ALA A 106 -0.38 -22.28 -15.93
C ALA A 106 -1.20 -21.04 -15.55
N GLY A 107 -0.50 -19.99 -15.12
CA GLY A 107 -1.08 -18.69 -14.82
C GLY A 107 -0.91 -18.29 -13.37
N THR A 108 -1.54 -17.18 -13.01
CA THR A 108 -1.53 -16.71 -11.62
C THR A 108 -2.66 -17.37 -10.86
N HIS A 109 -2.31 -18.13 -9.83
CA HIS A 109 -3.24 -18.80 -8.93
C HIS A 109 -3.00 -18.33 -7.50
N THR A 110 -4.03 -18.42 -6.67
CA THR A 110 -3.86 -18.29 -5.22
C THR A 110 -3.63 -19.66 -4.61
N VAL A 111 -2.57 -19.81 -3.84
CA VAL A 111 -2.24 -21.01 -3.07
C VAL A 111 -2.44 -20.70 -1.60
N GLY A 112 -3.47 -21.27 -0.99
CA GLY A 112 -3.70 -21.13 0.44
C GLY A 112 -3.10 -22.31 1.18
N VAL A 113 -2.23 -22.08 2.15
CA VAL A 113 -1.74 -23.12 3.08
C VAL A 113 -2.21 -22.70 4.46
N THR A 114 -3.17 -23.41 5.03
CA THR A 114 -3.95 -22.95 6.19
C THR A 114 -4.49 -24.12 7.01
N PHE A 115 -4.93 -23.87 8.23
CA PHE A 115 -5.52 -24.89 9.09
C PHE A 115 -7.04 -24.84 9.00
N LEU A 116 -7.70 -26.00 8.99
CA LEU A 116 -9.14 -26.04 9.23
C LEU A 116 -9.42 -25.53 10.65
N GLN A 117 -10.37 -24.62 10.78
CA GLN A 117 -10.84 -24.13 12.07
C GLN A 117 -11.77 -25.18 12.68
N THR A 118 -11.18 -26.25 13.23
CA THR A 118 -11.90 -27.41 13.80
C THR A 118 -12.39 -27.16 15.22
N ASN A 119 -11.92 -26.11 15.88
CA ASN A 119 -12.33 -25.70 17.22
C ASN A 119 -12.59 -24.18 17.28
N ASN A 120 -13.67 -23.80 17.98
CA ASN A 120 -13.97 -22.43 18.40
C ASN A 120 -14.04 -22.33 19.93
N ARG A 121 -13.45 -23.32 20.61
CA ARG A 121 -13.49 -23.38 22.06
C ARG A 121 -12.69 -22.20 22.60
N PRO A 122 -13.25 -21.38 23.51
CA PRO A 122 -12.45 -20.39 24.23
C PRO A 122 -11.26 -21.08 24.89
N SER A 123 -10.09 -20.46 24.82
CA SER A 123 -8.95 -20.93 25.58
C SER A 123 -9.35 -21.07 27.05
N LEU A 124 -8.98 -22.19 27.66
CA LEU A 124 -9.10 -22.41 29.11
C LEU A 124 -7.79 -22.10 29.83
N ASP A 125 -6.88 -21.40 29.14
CA ASP A 125 -5.60 -21.06 29.69
C ASP A 125 -5.80 -20.06 30.83
N ILE A 126 -4.98 -20.21 31.87
CA ILE A 126 -5.10 -19.44 33.12
C ILE A 126 -4.76 -17.96 32.88
N TYR A 127 -4.03 -17.68 31.81
CA TYR A 127 -3.57 -16.35 31.42
C TYR A 127 -4.03 -16.02 30.00
N HIS A 128 -4.19 -14.73 29.74
CA HIS A 128 -4.53 -14.23 28.41
C HIS A 128 -3.29 -14.18 27.52
N HIS A 129 -3.38 -14.78 26.34
CA HIS A 129 -2.34 -14.72 25.31
C HIS A 129 -2.16 -13.31 24.76
N PHE A 130 -0.93 -12.95 24.38
CA PHE A 130 -0.72 -11.76 23.56
C PHE A 130 -1.27 -11.97 22.16
N SER A 131 -1.71 -10.87 21.54
CA SER A 131 -2.14 -10.86 20.14
C SER A 131 -1.01 -11.27 19.20
N ARG A 132 0.26 -11.03 19.58
CA ARG A 132 1.43 -11.56 18.87
C ARG A 132 1.89 -12.87 19.50
N SER A 133 1.34 -13.97 19.01
CA SER A 133 1.65 -15.29 19.56
C SER A 133 3.09 -15.76 19.31
N THR A 134 3.83 -15.10 18.41
CA THR A 134 5.25 -15.42 18.16
C THR A 134 6.21 -15.00 19.28
N LEU A 135 5.77 -14.16 20.22
CA LEU A 135 6.56 -13.80 21.41
C LEU A 135 6.48 -14.87 22.51
N GLU A 136 5.44 -15.72 22.47
CA GLU A 136 5.16 -16.73 23.49
C GLU A 136 5.70 -18.10 23.06
N ASN A 137 6.99 -18.16 22.68
CA ASN A 137 7.65 -19.38 22.19
C ASN A 137 8.25 -20.27 23.29
N TYR A 138 7.93 -19.99 24.56
CA TYR A 138 8.34 -20.79 25.70
C TYR A 138 7.17 -21.67 26.14
N THR A 139 7.45 -22.87 26.61
CA THR A 139 6.45 -23.79 27.20
C THR A 139 5.99 -23.29 28.57
N VAL A 140 5.32 -22.14 28.60
CA VAL A 140 4.60 -21.68 29.78
C VAL A 140 3.57 -22.74 30.12
N ARG A 141 3.71 -23.35 31.31
CA ARG A 141 2.88 -24.48 31.71
C ARG A 141 1.41 -24.05 31.73
N GLY A 142 0.59 -24.70 30.91
CA GLY A 142 -0.84 -24.42 30.81
C GLY A 142 -1.23 -23.47 29.67
N TYR A 143 -0.31 -23.11 28.78
CA TYR A 143 -0.64 -22.48 27.49
C TYR A 143 -0.78 -23.56 26.42
N ILE A 144 -1.80 -23.44 25.58
CA ILE A 144 -1.98 -24.33 24.42
C ILE A 144 -1.97 -23.48 23.15
N TYR A 145 -1.08 -23.81 22.22
CA TYR A 145 -0.85 -23.01 21.03
C TYR A 145 -1.59 -23.56 19.82
N TYR A 146 -1.95 -22.66 18.92
CA TYR A 146 -2.32 -23.04 17.57
C TYR A 146 -1.05 -23.32 16.76
N PRO A 147 -1.00 -24.42 15.97
CA PRO A 147 0.09 -24.64 15.04
C PRO A 147 0.13 -23.56 13.95
N ALA A 148 1.34 -23.29 13.45
CA ALA A 148 1.62 -22.26 12.47
C ALA A 148 2.48 -22.79 11.31
N VAL A 149 2.29 -22.19 10.13
CA VAL A 149 3.09 -22.44 8.93
C VAL A 149 4.32 -21.54 8.95
N GLY A 150 5.51 -22.14 8.89
CA GLY A 150 6.79 -21.43 8.88
C GLY A 150 7.16 -20.90 7.51
N TYR A 151 7.23 -21.75 6.50
CA TYR A 151 7.35 -21.30 5.13
C TYR A 151 6.79 -22.32 4.16
N VAL A 152 6.50 -21.84 2.95
CA VAL A 152 6.05 -22.65 1.82
C VAL A 152 7.02 -22.47 0.68
N LYS A 153 7.49 -23.57 0.12
CA LYS A 153 8.32 -23.62 -1.07
C LYS A 153 7.58 -24.34 -2.19
N ILE A 154 7.42 -23.65 -3.32
CA ILE A 154 6.79 -24.17 -4.53
C ILE A 154 7.88 -24.34 -5.58
N THR A 155 8.18 -25.58 -5.96
CA THR A 155 9.17 -25.90 -7.00
C THR A 155 8.47 -26.54 -8.20
N GLY A 156 8.80 -26.10 -9.41
CA GLY A 156 8.28 -26.66 -10.65
C GLY A 156 8.33 -25.64 -11.79
N PRO A 157 7.83 -25.97 -12.98
CA PRO A 157 7.04 -27.15 -13.31
C PRO A 157 7.91 -28.39 -13.58
N PHE A 158 7.40 -29.56 -13.20
CA PHE A 158 7.87 -30.88 -13.63
C PHE A 158 6.85 -31.46 -14.62
N ASN A 159 7.25 -32.42 -15.47
CA ASN A 159 6.34 -33.12 -16.39
C ASN A 159 5.41 -32.17 -17.18
N THR A 160 6.00 -31.15 -17.79
CA THR A 160 5.28 -30.00 -18.34
C THR A 160 4.51 -30.34 -19.62
N THR A 161 3.28 -29.82 -19.77
CA THR A 161 2.45 -30.00 -20.98
C THR A 161 2.20 -28.71 -21.77
N GLY A 162 2.74 -27.57 -21.31
CA GLY A 162 2.68 -26.26 -22.00
C GLY A 162 1.82 -25.23 -21.28
N ALA A 163 1.75 -24.00 -21.79
CA ALA A 163 1.01 -22.88 -21.17
C ALA A 163 0.04 -22.23 -22.18
N LYS A 164 -0.79 -23.04 -22.85
CA LYS A 164 -1.49 -22.63 -24.08
C LYS A 164 -2.75 -21.78 -23.86
N ASP A 165 -3.35 -21.82 -22.67
CA ASP A 165 -4.59 -21.10 -22.37
C ASP A 165 -4.54 -20.36 -21.03
N ILE A 166 -3.74 -19.29 -20.98
CA ILE A 166 -3.71 -18.37 -19.83
C ILE A 166 -4.23 -16.99 -20.22
N PRO A 167 -4.82 -16.23 -19.28
CA PRO A 167 -5.43 -14.92 -19.57
C PRO A 167 -4.50 -13.94 -20.29
N SER A 168 -3.21 -13.93 -19.95
CA SER A 168 -2.21 -13.08 -20.61
C SER A 168 -1.93 -13.51 -22.05
N VAL A 169 -1.84 -14.81 -22.32
CA VAL A 169 -1.68 -15.35 -23.68
C VAL A 169 -2.91 -15.05 -24.52
N ARG A 170 -4.13 -15.22 -23.99
CA ARG A 170 -5.38 -14.83 -24.69
C ARG A 170 -5.43 -13.33 -24.98
N LYS A 171 -4.93 -12.50 -24.08
CA LYS A 171 -4.89 -11.03 -24.24
C LYS A 171 -3.86 -10.58 -25.28
N ILE A 172 -2.78 -11.34 -25.46
CA ILE A 172 -1.69 -11.04 -26.40
C ILE A 172 -1.99 -11.65 -27.78
N LEU A 173 -2.30 -12.93 -27.83
CA LEU A 173 -2.61 -13.68 -29.05
C LEU A 173 -4.11 -13.54 -29.39
N GLU A 174 -4.50 -12.35 -29.82
CA GLU A 174 -5.89 -12.05 -30.19
C GLU A 174 -6.35 -12.72 -31.49
N CYS A 175 -5.41 -13.18 -32.31
CA CYS A 175 -5.64 -14.07 -33.45
C CYS A 175 -4.73 -15.28 -33.35
N ARG A 176 -5.13 -16.38 -34.00
CA ARG A 176 -4.31 -17.56 -34.22
C ARG A 176 -4.34 -17.90 -35.70
N PRO A 177 -3.17 -18.02 -36.37
CA PRO A 177 -3.14 -18.36 -37.79
C PRO A 177 -3.62 -19.79 -37.99
N SER A 178 -4.49 -20.00 -38.99
CA SER A 178 -4.99 -21.35 -39.34
C SER A 178 -4.03 -22.08 -40.27
N THR A 179 -3.26 -21.32 -41.07
CA THR A 179 -2.23 -21.85 -41.96
C THR A 179 -0.94 -21.02 -41.85
N PRO A 180 0.22 -21.56 -42.25
CA PRO A 180 1.48 -20.80 -42.29
C PRO A 180 1.42 -19.51 -43.12
N LYS A 181 0.51 -19.43 -44.10
CA LYS A 181 0.32 -18.23 -44.94
C LYS A 181 -0.36 -17.08 -44.18
N ASP A 182 -1.13 -17.40 -43.15
CA ASP A 182 -1.86 -16.42 -42.33
C ASP A 182 -0.99 -15.85 -41.20
N GLU A 183 0.14 -16.51 -40.90
CA GLU A 183 1.05 -16.11 -39.81
C GLU A 183 1.49 -14.65 -39.90
N PRO A 184 2.00 -14.13 -41.04
CA PRO A 184 2.53 -12.77 -41.08
C PRO A 184 1.49 -11.70 -40.78
N ALA A 185 0.26 -11.86 -41.30
CA ALA A 185 -0.82 -10.90 -41.07
C ALA A 185 -1.30 -10.93 -39.61
N CYS A 186 -1.44 -12.13 -39.03
CA CYS A 186 -1.83 -12.25 -37.63
C CYS A 186 -0.73 -11.74 -36.67
N ALA A 187 0.53 -12.04 -36.95
CA ALA A 187 1.67 -11.53 -36.16
C ALA A 187 1.72 -10.00 -36.19
N ASP A 188 1.56 -9.42 -37.38
CA ASP A 188 1.54 -7.97 -37.58
C ASP A 188 0.45 -7.28 -36.77
N GLN A 189 -0.76 -7.84 -36.79
CA GLN A 189 -1.88 -7.32 -36.01
C GLN A 189 -1.58 -7.33 -34.51
N ILE A 190 -1.10 -8.46 -33.98
CA ILE A 190 -0.75 -8.62 -32.56
C ILE A 190 0.35 -7.61 -32.16
N ILE A 191 1.45 -7.59 -32.91
CA ILE A 191 2.62 -6.76 -32.61
C ILE A 191 2.26 -5.28 -32.70
N SER A 192 1.51 -4.87 -33.72
CA SER A 192 1.05 -3.50 -33.87
C SER A 192 0.16 -3.07 -32.70
N LYS A 193 -0.75 -3.93 -32.25
CA LYS A 193 -1.59 -3.59 -31.09
C LYS A 193 -0.79 -3.45 -29.79
N LEU A 194 0.20 -4.31 -29.58
CA LEU A 194 1.09 -4.24 -28.42
C LEU A 194 1.96 -2.98 -28.47
N ALA A 195 2.59 -2.70 -29.61
CA ALA A 195 3.42 -1.52 -29.82
C ALA A 195 2.62 -0.23 -29.65
N ARG A 196 1.40 -0.15 -30.21
CA ARG A 196 0.49 1.00 -30.05
C ARG A 196 0.29 1.36 -28.58
N ARG A 197 0.02 0.36 -27.74
CA ARG A 197 -0.23 0.54 -26.30
C ARG A 197 1.05 0.83 -25.53
N ALA A 198 2.13 0.11 -25.83
CA ALA A 198 3.42 0.26 -25.16
C ALA A 198 4.04 1.64 -25.42
N PHE A 199 4.04 2.07 -26.67
CA PHE A 199 4.59 3.35 -27.14
C PHE A 199 3.58 4.50 -27.02
N ARG A 200 2.30 4.17 -26.73
CA ARG A 200 1.24 5.13 -26.40
C ARG A 200 0.92 6.09 -27.56
N ARG A 201 1.11 5.63 -28.79
CA ARG A 201 0.96 6.39 -30.04
C ARG A 201 0.56 5.47 -31.20
N PRO A 202 0.13 6.00 -32.36
CA PRO A 202 0.07 5.21 -33.59
C PRO A 202 1.40 4.52 -33.88
N VAL A 203 1.31 3.27 -34.36
CA VAL A 203 2.48 2.52 -34.85
C VAL A 203 2.85 3.08 -36.22
N THR A 204 4.13 3.36 -36.42
CA THR A 204 4.68 3.79 -37.72
C THR A 204 5.10 2.58 -38.54
N ASP A 205 5.29 2.78 -39.85
CA ASP A 205 5.80 1.72 -40.74
C ASP A 205 7.16 1.20 -40.28
N ASN A 206 8.02 2.08 -39.75
CA ASN A 206 9.34 1.68 -39.24
C ASN A 206 9.24 0.81 -37.96
N ASP A 207 8.32 1.14 -37.04
CA ASP A 207 8.08 0.31 -35.85
C ASP A 207 7.61 -1.09 -36.29
N ARG A 208 6.67 -1.12 -37.24
CA ARG A 208 6.08 -2.33 -37.80
C ARG A 208 7.15 -3.20 -38.44
N GLU A 209 7.93 -2.65 -39.37
CA GLU A 209 8.99 -3.39 -40.07
C GLU A 209 10.05 -3.93 -39.10
N SER A 210 10.54 -3.09 -38.18
CA SER A 210 11.58 -3.50 -37.22
C SER A 210 11.10 -4.62 -36.29
N LEU A 211 9.87 -4.51 -35.77
CA LEU A 211 9.31 -5.53 -34.88
C LEU A 211 8.95 -6.81 -35.64
N MET A 212 8.52 -6.72 -36.90
CA MET A 212 8.26 -7.88 -37.75
C MET A 212 9.55 -8.62 -38.16
N GLU A 213 10.67 -7.93 -38.31
CA GLU A 213 11.97 -8.60 -38.48
C GLU A 213 12.36 -9.39 -37.22
N LEU A 214 12.12 -8.84 -36.04
CA LEU A 214 12.35 -9.55 -34.77
C LEU A 214 11.41 -10.76 -34.59
N TYR A 215 10.16 -10.66 -35.06
CA TYR A 215 9.26 -11.81 -35.16
C TYR A 215 9.87 -12.92 -36.05
N LYS A 216 10.38 -12.56 -37.23
CA LYS A 216 11.03 -13.52 -38.13
C LYS A 216 12.26 -14.17 -37.48
N VAL A 217 13.04 -13.43 -36.69
CA VAL A 217 14.16 -13.99 -35.92
C VAL A 217 13.69 -15.09 -34.97
N GLY A 218 12.62 -14.88 -34.22
CA GLY A 218 12.05 -15.91 -33.34
C GLY A 218 11.44 -17.11 -34.08
N ARG A 219 11.08 -16.95 -35.36
CA ARG A 219 10.59 -18.02 -36.24
C ARG A 219 11.69 -18.84 -36.93
N LYS A 220 12.94 -18.38 -36.94
CA LYS A 220 14.06 -19.12 -37.55
C LYS A 220 14.22 -20.51 -36.92
N ASP A 221 14.85 -21.43 -37.67
CA ASP A 221 15.15 -22.80 -37.25
C ASP A 221 13.94 -23.63 -36.80
N GLY A 222 12.75 -23.31 -37.31
CA GLY A 222 11.52 -24.07 -37.04
C GLY A 222 10.83 -23.72 -35.71
N GLY A 223 11.13 -22.57 -35.09
CA GLY A 223 10.44 -22.10 -33.89
C GLY A 223 8.92 -21.94 -34.09
N PRO A 224 8.07 -22.10 -33.07
CA PRO A 224 6.62 -21.92 -33.22
C PRO A 224 6.23 -20.45 -33.47
N PHE A 225 5.01 -20.19 -33.95
CA PHE A 225 4.44 -18.85 -34.15
C PHE A 225 4.65 -17.94 -32.92
N GLU A 226 4.36 -18.47 -31.74
CA GLU A 226 4.45 -17.77 -30.46
C GLU A 226 5.89 -17.37 -30.10
N ALA A 227 6.90 -18.13 -30.55
CA ALA A 227 8.29 -17.77 -30.31
C ALA A 227 8.68 -16.49 -31.06
N GLY A 228 8.13 -16.28 -32.26
CA GLY A 228 8.27 -15.01 -32.98
C GLY A 228 7.64 -13.84 -32.21
N ILE A 229 6.39 -14.01 -31.75
CA ILE A 229 5.68 -12.98 -30.98
C ILE A 229 6.43 -12.64 -29.69
N GLU A 230 6.97 -13.65 -29.01
CA GLU A 230 7.75 -13.49 -27.79
C GLU A 230 8.99 -12.61 -28.01
N VAL A 231 9.75 -12.84 -29.09
CA VAL A 231 10.95 -12.03 -29.39
C VAL A 231 10.57 -10.57 -29.68
N ALA A 232 9.51 -10.34 -30.46
CA ALA A 232 9.01 -8.99 -30.72
C ALA A 232 8.53 -8.30 -29.42
N LEU A 233 7.79 -9.00 -28.57
CA LEU A 233 7.31 -8.48 -27.29
C LEU A 233 8.47 -8.13 -26.33
N ARG A 234 9.51 -8.97 -26.26
CA ARG A 234 10.72 -8.65 -25.48
C ARG A 234 11.35 -7.34 -25.93
N SER A 235 11.41 -7.11 -27.24
CA SER A 235 11.94 -5.86 -27.79
C SER A 235 11.08 -4.67 -27.41
N ILE A 236 9.75 -4.78 -27.53
CA ILE A 236 8.81 -3.72 -27.11
C ILE A 236 9.03 -3.36 -25.63
N LEU A 237 9.18 -4.36 -24.76
CA LEU A 237 9.37 -4.15 -23.32
C LEU A 237 10.76 -3.62 -22.94
N ALA A 238 11.75 -3.77 -23.83
CA ALA A 238 13.10 -3.23 -23.67
C ALA A 238 13.31 -1.89 -24.39
N ASP A 239 12.31 -1.42 -25.15
CA ASP A 239 12.43 -0.23 -25.98
C ASP A 239 12.41 1.05 -25.13
N PRO A 240 13.27 2.05 -25.44
CA PRO A 240 13.23 3.36 -24.79
C PRO A 240 11.85 4.04 -24.82
N GLU A 241 11.05 3.86 -25.88
CA GLU A 241 9.70 4.42 -25.97
C GLU A 241 8.71 3.79 -24.98
N PHE A 242 8.95 2.56 -24.55
CA PHE A 242 8.18 1.93 -23.48
C PHE A 242 8.67 2.41 -22.10
N ILE A 243 9.98 2.33 -21.88
CA ILE A 243 10.64 2.58 -20.58
C ILE A 243 10.53 4.06 -20.18
N PHE A 244 10.70 4.98 -21.13
CA PHE A 244 10.68 6.42 -20.89
C PHE A 244 9.42 7.07 -21.46
N ARG A 245 8.96 8.13 -20.78
CA ARG A 245 7.92 9.04 -21.28
C ARG A 245 8.59 10.29 -21.80
N THR A 246 9.01 10.26 -23.05
CA THR A 246 9.59 11.42 -23.72
C THR A 246 8.48 12.36 -24.18
N GLU A 247 8.75 13.66 -24.12
CA GLU A 247 7.89 14.68 -24.70
C GLU A 247 8.75 15.48 -25.66
N ALA A 248 8.29 15.61 -26.90
CA ALA A 248 9.08 16.15 -27.98
C ALA A 248 9.16 17.68 -27.88
N GLU A 249 10.39 18.19 -27.86
CA GLU A 249 10.61 19.64 -27.93
C GLU A 249 10.43 20.14 -29.36
N PRO A 250 9.66 21.23 -29.56
CA PRO A 250 9.54 21.83 -30.88
C PRO A 250 10.90 22.29 -31.43
N SER A 251 11.19 21.91 -32.68
CA SER A 251 12.41 22.34 -33.38
C SER A 251 12.45 23.86 -33.51
N GLY A 252 13.61 24.46 -33.26
CA GLY A 252 13.80 25.92 -33.35
C GLY A 252 13.26 26.75 -32.18
N LEU A 253 12.63 26.13 -31.17
CA LEU A 253 12.22 26.85 -29.96
C LEU A 253 13.45 27.23 -29.12
N ALA A 254 13.53 28.46 -28.62
CA ALA A 254 14.61 28.90 -27.75
C ALA A 254 14.47 28.33 -26.32
N PRO A 255 15.58 28.07 -25.60
CA PRO A 255 15.55 27.71 -24.18
C PRO A 255 14.75 28.71 -23.34
N GLY A 256 14.07 28.23 -22.30
CA GLY A 256 13.21 29.02 -21.43
C GLY A 256 11.82 29.35 -22.00
N LYS A 257 11.52 28.97 -23.25
CA LYS A 257 10.17 29.15 -23.82
C LYS A 257 9.26 27.99 -23.48
N THR A 258 8.00 28.31 -23.19
CA THR A 258 6.95 27.32 -22.93
C THR A 258 6.28 26.89 -24.23
N TYR A 259 5.97 25.61 -24.34
CA TYR A 259 5.20 25.02 -25.43
C TYR A 259 4.14 24.08 -24.88
N ALA A 260 3.08 23.87 -25.65
CA ALA A 260 2.06 22.88 -25.33
C ALA A 260 2.54 21.48 -25.71
N ILE A 261 2.37 20.51 -24.80
CA ILE A 261 2.62 19.10 -25.10
C ILE A 261 1.61 18.59 -26.16
N SER A 262 1.89 17.50 -26.86
CA SER A 262 0.91 16.91 -27.78
C SER A 262 -0.28 16.30 -27.02
N ASP A 263 -1.39 16.02 -27.71
CA ASP A 263 -2.51 15.30 -27.11
C ASP A 263 -2.13 13.88 -26.66
N LEU A 264 -1.19 13.23 -27.37
CA LEU A 264 -0.66 11.91 -26.97
C LEU A 264 0.16 12.00 -25.68
N GLU A 265 0.98 13.04 -25.54
CA GLU A 265 1.73 13.32 -24.32
C GLU A 265 0.77 13.67 -23.17
N LEU A 266 -0.30 14.41 -23.42
CA LEU A 266 -1.35 14.69 -22.44
C LEU A 266 -2.09 13.42 -21.99
N ALA A 267 -2.44 12.53 -22.92
CA ALA A 267 -3.02 11.21 -22.61
C ALA A 267 -2.08 10.39 -21.71
N SER A 268 -0.78 10.40 -22.02
CA SER A 268 0.24 9.74 -21.20
C SER A 268 0.38 10.38 -19.81
N ARG A 269 0.38 11.72 -19.69
CA ARG A 269 0.39 12.40 -18.38
C ARG A 269 -0.83 12.01 -17.55
N LEU A 270 -2.02 12.02 -18.15
CA LEU A 270 -3.28 11.63 -17.48
C LEU A 270 -3.25 10.20 -16.96
N SER A 271 -2.83 9.24 -17.78
CA SER A 271 -2.84 7.83 -17.41
C SER A 271 -1.87 7.52 -16.29
N PHE A 272 -0.68 8.10 -16.31
CA PHE A 272 0.30 7.88 -15.25
C PHE A 272 -0.01 8.67 -13.98
N PHE A 273 -0.68 9.82 -14.09
CA PHE A 273 -1.17 10.55 -12.93
C PHE A 273 -2.31 9.78 -12.23
N LEU A 274 -3.32 9.34 -12.98
CA LEU A 274 -4.53 8.78 -12.38
C LEU A 274 -4.47 7.26 -12.18
N TRP A 275 -3.73 6.53 -13.01
CA TRP A 275 -3.70 5.06 -13.02
C TRP A 275 -2.31 4.45 -12.76
N SER A 276 -1.25 5.26 -12.66
CA SER A 276 0.14 4.77 -12.65
C SER A 276 0.41 3.73 -13.74
N SER A 277 -0.22 3.89 -14.91
CA SER A 277 -0.20 2.92 -15.99
C SER A 277 -0.36 3.60 -17.35
N ILE A 278 -0.24 2.82 -18.42
CA ILE A 278 -0.42 3.29 -19.81
C ILE A 278 -1.88 3.72 -20.08
N PRO A 279 -2.12 4.66 -21.01
CA PRO A 279 -3.45 5.03 -21.45
C PRO A 279 -4.15 3.83 -22.11
N ASP A 280 -5.48 3.79 -22.03
CA ASP A 280 -6.28 2.83 -22.78
C ASP A 280 -6.56 3.31 -24.20
N ASP A 281 -7.08 2.40 -25.03
CA ASP A 281 -7.30 2.65 -26.46
C ASP A 281 -8.22 3.86 -26.69
N GLU A 282 -9.26 4.05 -25.87
CA GLU A 282 -10.17 5.20 -25.95
C GLU A 282 -9.42 6.53 -25.78
N LEU A 283 -8.56 6.64 -24.78
CA LEU A 283 -7.80 7.85 -24.50
C LEU A 283 -6.76 8.13 -25.61
N ILE A 284 -6.10 7.07 -26.12
CA ILE A 284 -5.18 7.16 -27.27
C ILE A 284 -5.94 7.63 -28.52
N ASP A 285 -7.11 7.06 -28.81
CA ASP A 285 -7.90 7.39 -30.00
C ASP A 285 -8.40 8.83 -29.99
N ILE A 286 -8.84 9.34 -28.84
CA ILE A 286 -9.25 10.74 -28.67
C ILE A 286 -8.05 11.67 -28.87
N ALA A 287 -6.90 11.31 -28.32
CA ALA A 287 -5.68 12.08 -28.47
C ALA A 287 -5.19 12.15 -29.91
N ILE A 288 -5.24 11.05 -30.66
CA ILE A 288 -4.91 11.01 -32.10
C ILE A 288 -5.81 11.94 -32.91
N LYS A 289 -7.08 12.05 -32.53
CA LYS A 289 -8.04 12.94 -33.18
C LYS A 289 -7.83 14.43 -32.82
N GLY A 290 -6.87 14.76 -31.95
CA GLY A 290 -6.59 16.12 -31.50
C GLY A 290 -7.74 16.74 -30.68
N LYS A 291 -8.55 15.89 -30.03
CA LYS A 291 -9.75 16.32 -29.29
C LYS A 291 -9.55 16.33 -27.77
N LEU A 292 -8.45 15.81 -27.25
CA LEU A 292 -8.28 15.60 -25.81
C LEU A 292 -8.18 16.93 -25.05
N ARG A 293 -7.66 17.98 -25.71
CA ARG A 293 -7.57 19.33 -25.13
C ARG A 293 -8.89 20.09 -25.08
N ASP A 294 -9.95 19.61 -25.75
CA ASP A 294 -11.26 20.21 -25.61
C ASP A 294 -11.69 20.14 -24.13
N PRO A 295 -12.07 21.26 -23.50
CA PRO A 295 -12.35 21.28 -22.06
C PRO A 295 -13.43 20.30 -21.60
N ALA A 296 -14.46 20.06 -22.42
CA ALA A 296 -15.54 19.13 -22.10
C ALA A 296 -15.07 17.67 -22.25
N VAL A 297 -14.31 17.37 -23.31
CA VAL A 297 -13.73 16.03 -23.53
C VAL A 297 -12.72 15.68 -22.44
N LEU A 298 -11.83 16.60 -22.09
CA LEU A 298 -10.83 16.41 -21.04
C LEU A 298 -11.50 16.09 -19.70
N GLU A 299 -12.53 16.85 -19.35
CA GLU A 299 -13.27 16.63 -18.12
C GLU A 299 -14.01 15.29 -18.10
N GLN A 300 -14.63 14.91 -19.22
CA GLN A 300 -15.27 13.60 -19.37
C GLN A 300 -14.26 12.46 -19.16
N GLN A 301 -13.08 12.54 -19.79
CA GLN A 301 -12.04 11.52 -19.67
C GLN A 301 -11.49 11.44 -18.25
N VAL A 302 -11.21 12.56 -17.59
CA VAL A 302 -10.77 12.57 -16.18
C VAL A 302 -11.80 11.90 -15.26
N LYS A 303 -13.09 12.22 -15.40
CA LYS A 303 -14.16 11.59 -14.59
C LYS A 303 -14.25 10.09 -14.85
N ARG A 304 -14.20 9.66 -16.12
CA ARG A 304 -14.17 8.24 -16.50
C ARG A 304 -12.99 7.52 -15.85
N MET A 305 -11.81 8.14 -15.90
CA MET A 305 -10.59 7.55 -15.35
C MET A 305 -10.60 7.45 -13.83
N LEU A 306 -11.15 8.44 -13.12
CA LEU A 306 -11.32 8.38 -11.67
C LEU A 306 -12.31 7.28 -11.24
N ALA A 307 -13.35 7.03 -12.04
CA ALA A 307 -14.33 5.97 -11.79
C ALA A 307 -13.78 4.55 -12.07
N ASP A 308 -12.76 4.41 -12.93
CA ASP A 308 -12.14 3.13 -13.25
C ASP A 308 -11.40 2.53 -12.03
N HIS A 309 -11.43 1.20 -11.85
CA HIS A 309 -10.71 0.52 -10.76
C HIS A 309 -9.22 0.88 -10.69
N ARG A 310 -8.57 1.16 -11.82
CA ARG A 310 -7.15 1.55 -11.90
C ARG A 310 -6.82 2.83 -11.14
N SER A 311 -7.81 3.68 -10.82
CA SER A 311 -7.60 4.86 -9.97
C SER A 311 -7.17 4.53 -8.53
N GLN A 312 -7.26 3.25 -8.12
CA GLN A 312 -6.65 2.75 -6.89
C GLN A 312 -5.15 3.08 -6.78
N ALA A 313 -4.48 3.27 -7.92
CA ALA A 313 -3.10 3.73 -7.97
C ALA A 313 -2.86 5.04 -7.19
N LEU A 314 -3.83 5.96 -7.15
CA LEU A 314 -3.74 7.18 -6.34
C LEU A 314 -3.65 6.88 -4.84
N VAL A 315 -4.29 5.81 -4.38
CA VAL A 315 -4.25 5.38 -2.98
C VAL A 315 -2.90 4.71 -2.69
N GLU A 316 -2.55 3.68 -3.47
CA GLU A 316 -1.34 2.86 -3.28
C GLU A 316 -0.03 3.63 -3.56
N SER A 317 -0.10 4.66 -4.39
CA SER A 317 1.05 5.49 -4.76
C SER A 317 1.05 6.82 -4.05
N PHE A 318 0.08 7.70 -4.34
CA PHE A 318 0.09 9.07 -3.82
C PHE A 318 -0.18 9.13 -2.32
N ALA A 319 -1.31 8.57 -1.85
CA ALA A 319 -1.65 8.63 -0.43
C ALA A 319 -0.64 7.86 0.45
N ALA A 320 -0.17 6.70 -0.02
CA ALA A 320 0.83 5.91 0.71
C ALA A 320 2.17 6.65 0.88
N GLN A 321 2.56 7.51 -0.07
CA GLN A 321 3.75 8.36 0.04
C GLN A 321 3.49 9.60 0.88
N TRP A 322 2.40 10.32 0.61
CA TRP A 322 2.06 11.55 1.34
C TRP A 322 1.88 11.27 2.84
N LEU A 323 1.16 10.22 3.19
CA LEU A 323 0.83 9.90 4.59
C LEU A 323 1.86 8.95 5.25
N PHE A 324 2.97 8.67 4.57
CA PHE A 324 4.04 7.76 5.02
C PHE A 324 3.58 6.34 5.36
N LEU A 325 2.50 5.83 4.75
CA LEU A 325 1.98 4.48 5.03
C LEU A 325 2.98 3.38 4.68
N ARG A 326 3.90 3.64 3.73
CA ARG A 326 4.97 2.70 3.36
C ARG A 326 5.93 2.42 4.51
N ASN A 327 6.12 3.39 5.40
CA ASN A 327 7.04 3.31 6.53
C ASN A 327 6.52 2.38 7.64
N LEU A 328 5.23 1.99 7.63
CA LEU A 328 4.68 1.02 8.59
C LEU A 328 5.39 -0.33 8.51
N THR A 329 5.83 -0.72 7.31
CA THR A 329 6.54 -1.98 7.06
C THR A 329 7.79 -2.11 7.92
N ASP A 330 8.50 -1.00 8.12
CA ASP A 330 9.79 -0.98 8.84
C ASP A 330 9.62 -0.62 10.32
N PHE A 331 8.40 -0.32 10.78
CA PHE A 331 8.16 0.00 12.18
C PHE A 331 8.07 -1.27 13.03
N ALA A 332 8.96 -1.35 14.02
CA ALA A 332 9.07 -2.47 14.94
C ALA A 332 9.18 -1.95 16.39
N PRO A 333 8.06 -1.92 17.15
CA PRO A 333 8.06 -1.61 18.58
C PRO A 333 8.96 -2.50 19.42
N VAL A 334 9.38 -1.98 20.57
CA VAL A 334 10.02 -2.79 21.62
C VAL A 334 9.02 -3.83 22.12
N GLN A 335 9.30 -5.10 21.81
CA GLN A 335 8.38 -6.22 21.98
C GLN A 335 7.86 -6.39 23.41
N ILE A 336 8.72 -6.19 24.41
CA ILE A 336 8.34 -6.31 25.83
C ILE A 336 7.33 -5.23 26.25
N LYS A 337 7.37 -4.05 25.62
CA LYS A 337 6.45 -2.94 25.92
C LYS A 337 5.16 -3.01 25.12
N PHE A 338 5.22 -3.55 23.91
CA PHE A 338 4.11 -3.63 22.97
C PHE A 338 3.92 -5.06 22.46
N PRO A 339 3.60 -6.00 23.36
CA PRO A 339 3.56 -7.43 23.03
C PRO A 339 2.37 -7.78 22.13
N ASP A 340 1.34 -6.93 22.02
CA ASP A 340 0.21 -7.12 21.10
C ASP A 340 0.47 -6.61 19.67
N TRP A 341 1.60 -5.95 19.42
CA TRP A 341 1.95 -5.47 18.08
C TRP A 341 2.40 -6.64 17.19
N GLU A 342 1.66 -6.87 16.11
CA GLU A 342 1.90 -7.94 15.12
C GLU A 342 1.66 -7.43 13.68
N ASP A 343 2.10 -8.21 12.68
CA ASP A 343 1.92 -7.83 11.26
C ASP A 343 0.44 -7.70 10.88
N ASN A 344 -0.43 -8.56 11.43
CA ASN A 344 -1.87 -8.47 11.18
C ASN A 344 -2.45 -7.10 11.55
N LEU A 345 -1.99 -6.51 12.67
CA LEU A 345 -2.36 -5.16 13.06
C LEU A 345 -1.75 -4.14 12.11
N ARG A 346 -0.45 -4.23 11.81
CA ARG A 346 0.25 -3.33 10.89
C ARG A 346 -0.43 -3.23 9.53
N GLN A 347 -0.78 -4.37 8.92
CA GLN A 347 -1.52 -4.43 7.66
C GLN A 347 -2.92 -3.80 7.81
N ALA A 348 -3.59 -4.05 8.93
CA ALA A 348 -4.92 -3.49 9.17
C ALA A 348 -4.89 -1.96 9.32
N LEU A 349 -3.89 -1.39 9.99
CA LEU A 349 -3.69 0.07 10.11
C LEU A 349 -3.48 0.72 8.73
N ARG A 350 -2.65 0.08 7.91
CA ARG A 350 -2.41 0.54 6.54
C ARG A 350 -3.71 0.50 5.73
N ARG A 351 -4.41 -0.64 5.73
CA ARG A 351 -5.64 -0.84 4.95
C ARG A 351 -6.77 0.09 5.36
N GLU A 352 -6.93 0.37 6.66
CA GLU A 352 -7.87 1.38 7.15
C GLU A 352 -7.65 2.73 6.45
N THR A 353 -6.40 3.18 6.40
CA THR A 353 -6.08 4.53 5.89
C THR A 353 -6.19 4.59 4.37
N GLU A 354 -5.80 3.51 3.69
CA GLU A 354 -6.00 3.36 2.25
C GLU A 354 -7.48 3.39 1.89
N MET A 355 -8.33 2.58 2.54
CA MET A 355 -9.78 2.57 2.29
C MET A 355 -10.45 3.89 2.66
N PHE A 356 -9.98 4.55 3.72
CA PHE A 356 -10.45 5.87 4.10
C PHE A 356 -10.18 6.90 3.00
N PHE A 357 -8.95 6.96 2.49
CA PHE A 357 -8.61 7.86 1.39
C PHE A 357 -9.32 7.47 0.08
N GLU A 358 -9.42 6.17 -0.22
CA GLU A 358 -10.18 5.64 -1.36
C GLU A 358 -11.63 6.11 -1.34
N SER A 359 -12.27 6.14 -0.17
CA SER A 359 -13.66 6.64 -0.03
C SER A 359 -13.79 8.11 -0.45
N ILE A 360 -12.79 8.95 -0.18
CA ILE A 360 -12.79 10.37 -0.60
C ILE A 360 -12.75 10.48 -2.13
N ILE A 361 -11.96 9.63 -2.79
CA ILE A 361 -11.82 9.60 -4.25
C ILE A 361 -13.09 9.04 -4.90
N ARG A 362 -13.51 7.83 -4.50
CA ARG A 362 -14.59 7.07 -5.14
C ARG A 362 -15.95 7.74 -4.98
N GLU A 363 -16.21 8.33 -3.82
CA GLU A 363 -17.45 9.04 -3.52
C GLU A 363 -17.37 10.53 -3.88
N ASP A 364 -16.25 11.00 -4.45
CA ASP A 364 -15.98 12.41 -4.81
C ASP A 364 -16.27 13.38 -3.64
N ARG A 365 -15.80 13.02 -2.43
CA ARG A 365 -16.12 13.76 -1.21
C ARG A 365 -15.32 15.05 -1.11
N ASN A 366 -15.77 15.93 -0.21
CA ASN A 366 -15.00 17.10 0.21
C ASN A 366 -13.69 16.60 0.86
N VAL A 367 -12.54 17.06 0.39
CA VAL A 367 -11.24 16.60 0.93
C VAL A 367 -11.03 16.98 2.40
N LEU A 368 -11.75 17.97 2.93
CA LEU A 368 -11.75 18.31 4.35
C LEU A 368 -12.27 17.18 5.24
N ASP A 369 -13.02 16.23 4.68
CA ASP A 369 -13.42 15.01 5.39
C ASP A 369 -12.20 14.18 5.83
N LEU A 370 -11.03 14.33 5.19
CA LEU A 370 -9.79 13.75 5.69
C LEU A 370 -9.44 14.25 7.10
N LEU A 371 -9.89 15.43 7.50
CA LEU A 371 -9.71 15.95 8.85
C LEU A 371 -10.89 15.61 9.76
N THR A 372 -12.12 15.62 9.24
CA THR A 372 -13.32 15.66 10.09
C THR A 372 -14.22 14.43 10.06
N ALA A 373 -14.07 13.53 9.09
CA ALA A 373 -14.98 12.41 8.88
C ALA A 373 -15.26 11.62 10.16
N ASP A 374 -16.54 11.34 10.38
CA ASP A 374 -17.09 10.59 11.49
C ASP A 374 -17.23 9.09 11.15
N TYR A 375 -16.38 8.57 10.28
CA TYR A 375 -16.36 7.15 9.95
C TYR A 375 -14.94 6.67 9.71
N THR A 376 -14.75 5.37 9.86
CA THR A 376 -13.51 4.69 9.46
C THR A 376 -13.80 3.30 8.90
N PHE A 377 -12.76 2.58 8.50
CA PHE A 377 -12.84 1.22 7.98
C PHE A 377 -12.08 0.26 8.90
N VAL A 378 -12.77 -0.74 9.45
CA VAL A 378 -12.15 -1.72 10.35
C VAL A 378 -12.55 -3.14 9.99
N ASN A 379 -11.63 -4.07 10.17
CA ASN A 379 -11.92 -5.49 10.37
C ASN A 379 -11.92 -5.82 11.86
N GLU A 380 -12.16 -7.09 12.24
CA GLU A 380 -12.22 -7.49 13.65
C GLU A 380 -10.94 -7.18 14.42
N ARG A 381 -9.76 -7.45 13.84
CA ARG A 381 -8.47 -7.22 14.52
C ARG A 381 -8.26 -5.76 14.89
N LEU A 382 -8.58 -4.85 13.98
CA LEU A 382 -8.47 -3.41 14.21
C LEU A 382 -9.60 -2.87 15.09
N ALA A 383 -10.83 -3.40 14.94
CA ALA A 383 -11.95 -3.01 15.78
C ALA A 383 -11.68 -3.34 17.25
N LYS A 384 -11.14 -4.53 17.56
CA LYS A 384 -10.67 -4.91 18.91
C LYS A 384 -9.60 -3.94 19.41
N HIS A 385 -8.61 -3.61 18.58
CA HIS A 385 -7.54 -2.66 18.90
C HIS A 385 -8.07 -1.26 19.26
N TYR A 386 -9.16 -0.83 18.61
CA TYR A 386 -9.79 0.47 18.86
C TYR A 386 -10.92 0.44 19.90
N GLY A 387 -11.32 -0.74 20.38
CA GLY A 387 -12.49 -0.90 21.25
C GLY A 387 -13.83 -0.68 20.53
N ILE A 388 -13.87 -0.79 19.20
CA ILE A 388 -15.12 -0.66 18.41
C ILE A 388 -15.87 -2.00 18.48
N PRO A 389 -17.08 -2.05 19.07
CA PRO A 389 -17.81 -3.30 19.26
C PRO A 389 -18.46 -3.80 17.96
N ASN A 390 -18.91 -5.06 17.98
CA ASN A 390 -19.78 -5.66 16.96
C ASN A 390 -19.18 -5.76 15.54
N VAL A 391 -17.86 -5.89 15.42
CA VAL A 391 -17.16 -6.15 14.16
C VAL A 391 -16.48 -7.52 14.23
N TYR A 392 -16.82 -8.41 13.31
CA TYR A 392 -16.37 -9.80 13.29
C TYR A 392 -15.84 -10.21 11.91
N GLY A 393 -14.76 -10.96 11.87
CA GLY A 393 -14.11 -11.45 10.65
C GLY A 393 -13.06 -10.52 10.06
N PRO A 394 -12.33 -11.01 9.05
CA PRO A 394 -11.18 -10.33 8.43
C PRO A 394 -11.59 -9.16 7.53
N GLN A 395 -12.86 -9.13 7.10
CA GLN A 395 -13.41 -8.23 6.10
C GLN A 395 -13.58 -6.82 6.68
N PHE A 396 -13.01 -5.83 6.00
CA PHE A 396 -13.14 -4.43 6.34
C PHE A 396 -14.55 -3.92 6.07
N ARG A 397 -15.09 -3.13 6.99
CA ARG A 397 -16.38 -2.44 6.84
C ARG A 397 -16.29 -1.00 7.29
N ARG A 398 -17.07 -0.14 6.64
CA ARG A 398 -17.28 1.24 7.07
C ARG A 398 -18.08 1.24 8.37
N VAL A 399 -17.57 1.91 9.40
CA VAL A 399 -18.23 2.09 10.69
C VAL A 399 -18.39 3.57 10.99
N THR A 400 -19.53 3.96 11.55
CA THR A 400 -19.76 5.33 12.01
C THR A 400 -19.17 5.49 13.42
N LEU A 401 -18.38 6.53 13.62
CA LEU A 401 -17.71 6.90 14.86
C LEU A 401 -18.64 7.82 15.65
N GLY A 402 -19.40 7.21 16.56
CA GLY A 402 -20.21 7.92 17.54
C GLY A 402 -19.39 8.81 18.49
N PRO A 403 -20.04 9.53 19.41
CA PRO A 403 -19.37 10.46 20.33
C PRO A 403 -18.24 9.82 21.14
N ASP A 404 -18.39 8.56 21.57
CA ASP A 404 -17.37 7.83 22.34
C ASP A 404 -16.09 7.56 21.55
N PHE A 405 -16.16 7.65 20.22
CA PHE A 405 -15.03 7.48 19.31
C PHE A 405 -14.64 8.78 18.60
N ASP A 406 -14.99 9.95 19.14
CA ASP A 406 -14.67 11.24 18.50
C ASP A 406 -13.16 11.42 18.29
N ALA A 407 -12.32 10.88 19.18
CA ALA A 407 -10.87 10.89 19.04
C ALA A 407 -10.36 10.15 17.79
N ARG A 408 -11.14 9.21 17.23
CA ARG A 408 -10.79 8.40 16.06
C ARG A 408 -11.14 9.05 14.71
N ARG A 409 -11.75 10.23 14.72
CA ARG A 409 -12.23 10.90 13.51
C ARG A 409 -11.08 11.48 12.67
N GLY A 410 -11.26 11.44 11.35
CA GLY A 410 -10.28 11.94 10.39
C GLY A 410 -8.92 11.23 10.45
N LEU A 411 -7.90 11.84 9.85
CA LEU A 411 -6.53 11.32 9.78
C LEU A 411 -5.83 11.30 11.15
N LEU A 412 -6.10 12.29 12.02
CA LEU A 412 -5.43 12.40 13.33
C LEU A 412 -5.80 11.28 14.31
N GLY A 413 -6.95 10.63 14.10
CA GLY A 413 -7.40 9.51 14.91
C GLY A 413 -6.88 8.13 14.46
N LYS A 414 -6.20 8.06 13.30
CA LYS A 414 -5.74 6.81 12.70
C LYS A 414 -4.39 6.37 13.26
N ALA A 415 -4.31 5.11 13.66
CA ALA A 415 -3.08 4.59 14.25
C ALA A 415 -1.93 4.50 13.24
N SER A 416 -2.20 4.34 11.94
CA SER A 416 -1.16 4.36 10.90
C SER A 416 -0.23 5.57 11.01
N PHE A 417 -0.82 6.77 11.11
CA PHE A 417 -0.12 8.03 11.32
C PHE A 417 0.56 8.07 12.70
N LEU A 418 -0.18 7.74 13.76
CA LEU A 418 0.32 7.81 15.14
C LEU A 418 1.56 6.91 15.34
N THR A 419 1.61 5.79 14.63
CA THR A 419 2.72 4.84 14.59
C THR A 419 3.92 5.38 13.81
N VAL A 420 3.76 5.79 12.55
CA VAL A 420 4.91 6.26 11.74
C VAL A 420 5.51 7.57 12.25
N SER A 421 4.78 8.29 13.11
CA SER A 421 5.23 9.49 13.80
C SER A 421 5.73 9.24 15.24
N SER A 422 5.95 7.98 15.63
CA SER A 422 6.50 7.60 16.94
C SER A 422 7.93 7.04 16.86
N LEU A 423 8.51 6.70 18.01
CA LEU A 423 9.74 5.90 18.11
C LEU A 423 9.38 4.47 18.52
N PRO A 424 10.26 3.47 18.27
CA PRO A 424 10.01 2.08 18.66
C PRO A 424 9.71 1.87 20.15
N ASP A 425 10.19 2.74 21.03
CA ASP A 425 10.15 2.56 22.48
C ASP A 425 9.26 3.56 23.23
N ARG A 426 8.75 4.60 22.54
CA ARG A 426 7.91 5.68 23.07
C ARG A 426 7.25 6.54 21.99
N THR A 427 6.23 7.30 22.37
CA THR A 427 5.62 8.35 21.54
C THR A 427 6.60 9.50 21.28
N SER A 428 6.29 10.35 20.29
CA SER A 428 7.06 11.55 19.99
C SER A 428 6.16 12.73 19.60
N PRO A 429 5.82 13.63 20.55
CA PRO A 429 5.10 14.87 20.24
C PRO A 429 5.77 15.68 19.13
N VAL A 430 7.11 15.73 19.15
CA VAL A 430 7.89 16.43 18.12
C VAL A 430 7.59 15.87 16.73
N LYS A 431 7.78 14.55 16.51
CA LYS A 431 7.55 13.93 15.20
C LYS A 431 6.08 13.99 14.77
N ARG A 432 5.13 13.84 15.70
CA ARG A 432 3.69 14.01 15.44
C ARG A 432 3.37 15.43 14.97
N GLY A 433 3.91 16.43 15.66
CA GLY A 433 3.76 17.83 15.28
C GLY A 433 4.38 18.16 13.92
N VAL A 434 5.61 17.68 13.67
CA VAL A 434 6.28 17.81 12.37
C VAL A 434 5.43 17.20 11.25
N TRP A 435 4.90 15.99 11.46
CA TRP A 435 4.04 15.35 10.47
C TRP A 435 2.79 16.19 10.15
N VAL A 436 2.13 16.77 11.17
CA VAL A 436 0.96 17.64 10.95
C VAL A 436 1.37 18.91 10.21
N LEU A 437 2.49 19.52 10.57
CA LEU A 437 3.00 20.71 9.88
C LEU A 437 3.28 20.42 8.39
N GLU A 438 3.95 19.31 8.09
CA GLU A 438 4.34 18.99 6.72
C GLU A 438 3.18 18.45 5.88
N ASN A 439 2.32 17.61 6.45
CA ASN A 439 1.30 16.88 5.71
C ASN A 439 -0.08 17.52 5.76
N ILE A 440 -0.38 18.30 6.80
CA ILE A 440 -1.65 19.03 6.90
C ILE A 440 -1.44 20.50 6.57
N LEU A 441 -0.50 21.20 7.23
CA LEU A 441 -0.33 22.64 7.08
C LEU A 441 0.59 23.06 5.92
N GLY A 442 1.36 22.13 5.34
CA GLY A 442 2.26 22.42 4.22
C GLY A 442 3.42 23.34 4.61
N THR A 443 3.89 23.26 5.86
CA THR A 443 5.02 24.04 6.37
C THR A 443 6.13 23.10 6.84
N HIS A 444 7.33 23.28 6.32
CA HIS A 444 8.49 22.51 6.76
C HIS A 444 9.14 23.18 7.98
N PRO A 445 9.30 22.46 9.11
CA PRO A 445 10.09 22.97 10.23
C PRO A 445 11.56 23.08 9.81
N PRO A 446 12.33 24.02 10.40
CA PRO A 446 13.76 24.11 10.13
C PRO A 446 14.49 22.85 10.59
N ASN A 447 15.60 22.53 9.91
CA ASN A 447 16.44 21.40 10.29
C ASN A 447 16.91 21.53 11.75
N PRO A 448 16.99 20.41 12.49
CA PRO A 448 17.52 20.43 13.85
C PRO A 448 18.98 20.92 13.86
N PRO A 449 19.45 21.52 14.96
CA PRO A 449 20.87 21.85 15.15
C PRO A 449 21.78 20.62 14.96
N PRO A 450 23.07 20.79 14.57
CA PRO A 450 23.97 19.67 14.32
C PRO A 450 24.18 18.71 15.49
N VAL A 451 23.99 19.20 16.72
CA VAL A 451 24.11 18.41 17.95
C VAL A 451 22.84 18.62 18.77
N VAL A 452 21.96 17.62 18.76
CA VAL A 452 20.78 17.55 19.63
C VAL A 452 20.99 16.41 20.62
N PRO A 453 21.08 16.68 21.93
CA PRO A 453 21.10 15.63 22.93
C PRO A 453 19.83 14.77 22.82
N PRO A 454 19.92 13.44 22.86
CA PRO A 454 18.73 12.60 22.86
C PRO A 454 17.93 12.78 24.16
N LEU A 455 16.59 12.70 24.08
CA LEU A 455 15.68 12.94 25.23
C LEU A 455 15.86 11.94 26.38
N ASP A 456 16.45 10.77 26.12
CA ASP A 456 16.83 9.79 27.14
C ASP A 456 17.90 10.30 28.12
N GLN A 457 18.71 11.29 27.72
CA GLN A 457 19.64 12.00 28.60
C GLN A 457 18.92 12.99 29.54
N THR A 458 17.65 13.31 29.28
CA THR A 458 16.82 14.06 30.23
C THR A 458 16.31 13.11 31.32
N PRO A 459 16.59 13.36 32.62
CA PRO A 459 16.22 12.48 33.71
C PRO A 459 14.74 12.07 33.65
N GLY A 460 14.46 10.76 33.74
CA GLY A 460 13.09 10.26 33.80
C GLY A 460 12.41 10.48 35.16
N SER A 461 13.16 10.96 36.16
CA SER A 461 12.64 11.24 37.50
C SER A 461 13.42 12.37 38.16
N VAL A 462 12.72 13.18 38.97
CA VAL A 462 13.32 14.23 39.80
C VAL A 462 12.79 14.06 41.22
N GLY A 463 13.70 13.94 42.20
CA GLY A 463 13.32 13.79 43.62
C GLY A 463 12.49 12.52 43.93
N GLY A 464 12.68 11.44 43.17
CA GLY A 464 11.91 10.19 43.31
C GLY A 464 10.56 10.17 42.58
N ARG A 465 10.11 11.30 42.01
CA ARG A 465 8.91 11.37 41.17
C ARG A 465 9.26 11.12 39.71
N VAL A 466 8.56 10.18 39.07
CA VAL A 466 8.66 9.94 37.62
C VAL A 466 8.08 11.15 36.87
N LEU A 467 8.82 11.64 35.88
CA LEU A 467 8.37 12.72 35.00
C LEU A 467 7.56 12.15 33.84
N SER A 468 6.48 12.83 33.49
CA SER A 468 5.75 12.60 32.24
C SER A 468 6.59 12.96 31.02
N LEU A 469 6.24 12.43 29.85
CA LEU A 469 6.89 12.83 28.60
C LEU A 469 6.87 14.35 28.36
N ARG A 470 5.78 15.03 28.73
CA ARG A 470 5.66 16.49 28.67
C ARG A 470 6.74 17.18 29.50
N GLU A 471 6.86 16.82 30.77
CA GLU A 471 7.82 17.45 31.68
C GLU A 471 9.26 17.23 31.21
N ARG A 472 9.56 16.04 30.68
CA ARG A 472 10.86 15.75 30.05
C ARG A 472 11.11 16.62 28.83
N LEU A 473 10.10 16.81 27.98
CA LEU A 473 10.20 17.64 26.79
C LEU A 473 10.36 19.13 27.13
N GLU A 474 9.65 19.61 28.15
CA GLU A 474 9.79 20.97 28.69
C GLU A 474 11.20 21.21 29.23
N GLN A 475 11.74 20.26 30.01
CA GLN A 475 13.11 20.32 30.49
C GLN A 475 14.12 20.32 29.33
N HIS A 476 13.94 19.43 28.34
CA HIS A 476 14.80 19.35 27.17
C HIS A 476 14.82 20.65 26.37
N ARG A 477 13.68 21.35 26.32
CA ARG A 477 13.50 22.59 25.57
C ARG A 477 13.78 23.87 26.35
N ALA A 478 14.25 23.77 27.58
CA ALA A 478 14.66 24.93 28.36
C ALA A 478 15.79 25.74 27.66
N SER A 479 16.54 25.10 26.75
CA SER A 479 17.53 25.78 25.91
C SER A 479 16.87 26.73 24.88
N PRO A 480 17.30 28.01 24.79
CA PRO A 480 16.84 28.95 23.76
C PRO A 480 17.04 28.45 22.33
N ALA A 481 18.06 27.61 22.09
CA ALA A 481 18.32 27.03 20.77
C ALA A 481 17.22 26.06 20.31
N CYS A 482 16.49 25.45 21.24
CA CYS A 482 15.46 24.44 20.95
C CYS A 482 14.04 25.04 21.02
N SER A 483 13.77 25.92 21.99
CA SER A 483 12.42 26.44 22.26
C SER A 483 11.79 27.19 21.08
N GLY A 484 12.57 27.93 20.29
CA GLY A 484 12.09 28.78 19.21
C GLY A 484 11.39 28.03 18.06
N CYS A 485 11.85 26.83 17.72
CA CYS A 485 11.23 26.00 16.68
C CYS A 485 10.17 25.07 17.27
N HIS A 486 10.46 24.48 18.43
CA HIS A 486 9.55 23.53 19.07
C HIS A 486 8.23 24.17 19.58
N ARG A 487 8.18 25.49 19.77
CA ARG A 487 6.90 26.19 20.08
C ARG A 487 5.84 26.04 18.98
N ILE A 488 6.24 25.61 17.78
CA ILE A 488 5.35 25.41 16.65
C ILE A 488 4.83 23.96 16.61
N MET A 489 5.74 22.97 16.67
CA MET A 489 5.39 21.56 16.48
C MET A 489 4.92 20.85 17.76
N ASP A 490 5.55 21.12 18.90
CA ASP A 490 5.26 20.35 20.11
C ASP A 490 3.83 20.53 20.62
N PRO A 491 3.23 21.74 20.65
CA PRO A 491 1.83 21.90 21.06
C PRO A 491 0.87 21.02 20.25
N ILE A 492 1.11 20.88 18.95
CA ILE A 492 0.32 20.04 18.05
C ILE A 492 0.48 18.57 18.44
N GLY A 493 1.72 18.11 18.65
CA GLY A 493 1.98 16.73 19.03
C GLY A 493 1.49 16.36 20.43
N LEU A 494 1.58 17.28 21.39
CA LEU A 494 1.13 17.08 22.76
C LEU A 494 -0.39 16.91 22.84
N ALA A 495 -1.15 17.58 21.97
CA ALA A 495 -2.60 17.38 21.84
C ALA A 495 -3.00 15.97 21.35
N LEU A 496 -2.02 15.20 20.85
CA LEU A 496 -2.19 13.80 20.43
C LEU A 496 -1.64 12.80 21.47
N GLU A 497 -1.11 13.25 22.61
CA GLU A 497 -0.33 12.40 23.51
C GLU A 497 -1.15 11.32 24.22
N ASN A 498 -2.48 11.46 24.28
CA ASN A 498 -3.37 10.39 24.71
C ASN A 498 -3.33 9.16 23.80
N PHE A 499 -2.78 9.24 22.59
CA PHE A 499 -2.50 8.06 21.78
C PHE A 499 -1.11 7.51 22.06
N ASP A 500 -1.01 6.22 22.34
CA ASP A 500 0.27 5.50 22.40
C ASP A 500 0.86 5.26 21.00
N ILE A 501 2.00 4.56 20.90
CA ILE A 501 2.73 4.37 19.63
C ILE A 501 1.94 3.54 18.62
N ASP A 502 1.15 2.57 19.06
CA ASP A 502 0.27 1.75 18.21
C ASP A 502 -1.12 2.37 18.07
N GLY A 503 -1.26 3.61 18.54
CA GLY A 503 -2.47 4.41 18.48
C GLY A 503 -3.55 3.99 19.47
N ILE A 504 -3.30 3.15 20.47
CA ILE A 504 -4.28 2.91 21.55
C ILE A 504 -4.48 4.20 22.37
N TRP A 505 -5.72 4.44 22.83
CA TRP A 505 -6.02 5.57 23.71
C TRP A 505 -5.65 5.25 25.16
N ARG A 506 -4.99 6.19 25.84
CA ARG A 506 -4.57 6.11 27.23
C ARG A 506 -4.72 7.45 27.94
N THR A 507 -4.92 7.39 29.26
CA THR A 507 -5.03 8.57 30.14
C THR A 507 -3.82 8.74 31.06
N LYS A 508 -2.92 7.75 31.10
CA LYS A 508 -1.69 7.77 31.89
C LYS A 508 -0.48 7.34 31.05
N ASP A 509 0.67 7.91 31.35
CA ASP A 509 1.98 7.55 30.80
C ASP A 509 2.69 6.55 31.72
N GLY A 510 3.02 5.37 31.19
CA GLY A 510 3.56 4.24 31.97
C GLY A 510 2.53 3.26 32.54
N GLY A 511 1.32 3.19 31.98
CA GLY A 511 0.28 2.23 32.37
C GLY A 511 -0.51 2.65 33.64
N ASP A 512 -1.14 1.70 34.31
CA ASP A 512 -2.08 1.97 35.43
C ASP A 512 -1.42 2.67 36.63
N GLY A 513 -0.15 2.35 36.90
CA GLY A 513 0.70 3.01 37.89
C GLY A 513 1.40 4.28 37.39
N GLY A 514 1.10 4.70 36.16
CA GLY A 514 1.73 5.81 35.46
C GLY A 514 1.26 7.21 35.87
N VAL A 515 1.82 8.22 35.23
CA VAL A 515 1.51 9.64 35.46
C VAL A 515 0.35 10.08 34.56
N PRO A 516 -0.66 10.82 35.05
CA PRO A 516 -1.73 11.36 34.20
C PRO A 516 -1.19 12.15 33.00
N ILE A 517 -1.79 11.94 31.82
CA ILE A 517 -1.43 12.65 30.60
C ILE A 517 -2.18 13.97 30.56
N ASP A 518 -1.42 15.06 30.46
CA ASP A 518 -1.95 16.37 30.08
C ASP A 518 -1.72 16.60 28.58
N ALA A 519 -2.78 16.51 27.79
CA ALA A 519 -2.77 16.80 26.35
C ALA A 519 -3.07 18.28 26.04
N SER A 520 -3.23 19.13 27.05
CA SER A 520 -3.53 20.54 26.81
C SER A 520 -2.33 21.31 26.28
N SER A 521 -2.55 22.18 25.30
CA SER A 521 -1.51 22.97 24.69
C SER A 521 -2.04 24.28 24.14
N GLU A 522 -1.13 25.24 23.97
CA GLU A 522 -1.39 26.50 23.27
C GLU A 522 -0.65 26.44 21.94
N LEU A 523 -1.39 26.50 20.84
CA LEU A 523 -0.84 26.51 19.49
C LEU A 523 -0.10 27.82 19.24
N PHE A 524 0.67 27.87 18.16
CA PHE A 524 1.50 29.02 17.82
C PHE A 524 0.73 30.34 17.64
N ASP A 525 -0.55 30.26 17.27
CA ASP A 525 -1.47 31.39 17.10
C ASP A 525 -2.19 31.81 18.40
N GLY A 526 -1.90 31.16 19.53
CA GLY A 526 -2.56 31.38 20.82
C GLY A 526 -3.83 30.55 21.04
N THR A 527 -4.26 29.74 20.06
CA THR A 527 -5.43 28.85 20.22
C THR A 527 -5.12 27.78 21.27
N ARG A 528 -5.98 27.67 22.28
CA ARG A 528 -5.86 26.63 23.31
C ARG A 528 -6.62 25.39 22.88
N VAL A 529 -5.97 24.24 22.99
CA VAL A 529 -6.55 22.93 22.70
C VAL A 529 -6.28 21.98 23.87
N LYS A 530 -7.23 21.11 24.18
CA LYS A 530 -7.14 20.13 25.28
C LYS A 530 -7.15 18.68 24.83
N SER A 531 -7.42 18.45 23.56
CA SER A 531 -7.61 17.11 23.00
C SER A 531 -7.37 17.11 21.49
N VAL A 532 -7.27 15.91 20.92
CA VAL A 532 -7.27 15.71 19.46
C VAL A 532 -8.53 16.29 18.80
N ALA A 533 -9.67 16.27 19.48
CA ALA A 533 -10.92 16.82 18.97
C ALA A 533 -10.82 18.35 18.80
N GLU A 534 -10.30 19.04 19.80
CA GLU A 534 -10.07 20.49 19.77
C GLU A 534 -8.94 20.84 18.79
N LEU A 535 -7.87 20.03 18.71
CA LEU A 535 -6.83 20.20 17.69
C LEU A 535 -7.39 20.12 16.27
N ARG A 536 -8.23 19.12 15.99
CA ARG A 536 -8.90 18.96 14.71
C ARG A 536 -9.78 20.17 14.38
N GLN A 537 -10.54 20.69 15.35
CA GLN A 537 -11.32 21.91 15.17
C GLN A 537 -10.42 23.14 14.89
N ALA A 538 -9.31 23.28 15.61
CA ALA A 538 -8.35 24.36 15.37
C ALA A 538 -7.73 24.28 13.96
N LEU A 539 -7.40 23.08 13.48
CA LEU A 539 -6.91 22.87 12.12
C LEU A 539 -7.95 23.23 11.05
N MET A 540 -9.24 23.13 11.35
CA MET A 540 -10.30 23.57 10.43
C MET A 540 -10.34 25.09 10.21
N HIS A 541 -9.80 25.90 11.14
CA HIS A 541 -9.58 27.33 10.88
C HIS A 541 -8.56 27.56 9.74
N TYR A 542 -7.69 26.57 9.50
CA TYR A 542 -6.69 26.55 8.44
C TYR A 542 -7.13 25.68 7.25
N SER A 543 -8.43 25.40 7.09
CA SER A 543 -8.92 24.51 6.03
C SER A 543 -8.48 24.89 4.61
N PRO A 544 -8.40 26.18 4.19
CA PRO A 544 -7.87 26.51 2.86
C PRO A 544 -6.38 26.19 2.73
N GLN A 545 -5.61 26.28 3.82
CA GLN A 545 -4.20 25.92 3.85
C GLN A 545 -4.01 24.41 3.74
N PHE A 546 -4.88 23.61 4.36
CA PHE A 546 -4.87 22.15 4.17
C PHE A 546 -5.15 21.77 2.71
N VAL A 547 -6.19 22.34 2.10
CA VAL A 547 -6.50 22.08 0.69
C VAL A 547 -5.34 22.51 -0.21
N ARG A 548 -4.68 23.63 0.10
CA ARG A 548 -3.48 24.09 -0.60
C ARG A 548 -2.32 23.10 -0.48
N SER A 549 -2.01 22.64 0.73
CA SER A 549 -0.94 21.66 0.99
C SER A 549 -1.19 20.36 0.21
N MET A 550 -2.42 19.84 0.27
CA MET A 550 -2.82 18.67 -0.49
C MET A 550 -2.71 18.90 -2.00
N THR A 551 -3.18 20.06 -2.50
CA THR A 551 -3.10 20.42 -3.94
C THR A 551 -1.65 20.49 -4.40
N GLU A 552 -0.74 21.05 -3.61
CA GLU A 552 0.69 21.15 -3.91
C GLU A 552 1.35 19.77 -4.00
N LYS A 553 1.08 18.87 -3.04
CA LYS A 553 1.59 17.50 -3.06
C LYS A 553 1.02 16.70 -4.22
N LEU A 554 -0.26 16.84 -4.49
CA LEU A 554 -0.94 16.17 -5.59
C LEU A 554 -0.43 16.67 -6.95
N MET A 555 -0.17 17.98 -7.07
CA MET A 555 0.43 18.57 -8.25
C MET A 555 1.87 18.07 -8.46
N THR A 556 2.68 18.00 -7.40
CA THR A 556 4.03 17.40 -7.43
C THR A 556 3.97 15.97 -7.98
N TYR A 557 3.04 15.16 -7.49
CA TYR A 557 2.81 13.81 -7.98
C TYR A 557 2.36 13.78 -9.45
N ALA A 558 1.46 14.68 -9.85
CA ALA A 558 0.92 14.77 -11.21
C ALA A 558 1.98 15.15 -12.26
N VAL A 559 2.87 16.11 -11.95
CA VAL A 559 3.88 16.60 -12.89
C VAL A 559 5.24 15.90 -12.78
N GLY A 560 5.45 15.07 -11.74
CA GLY A 560 6.68 14.31 -11.55
C GLY A 560 7.91 15.15 -11.18
N ARG A 561 7.70 16.37 -10.68
CA ARG A 561 8.74 17.28 -10.18
C ARG A 561 8.20 18.08 -9.00
N GLY A 562 9.10 18.58 -8.14
CA GLY A 562 8.72 19.53 -7.10
C GLY A 562 8.04 20.78 -7.67
N VAL A 563 6.97 21.21 -7.02
CA VAL A 563 6.31 22.51 -7.26
C VAL A 563 7.30 23.63 -6.88
N GLN A 564 7.38 24.66 -7.70
CA GLN A 564 8.29 25.79 -7.52
C GLN A 564 7.51 27.07 -7.18
N TYR A 565 8.21 28.14 -6.80
CA TYR A 565 7.58 29.41 -6.44
C TYR A 565 6.64 29.95 -7.53
N TYR A 566 6.98 29.73 -8.81
CA TYR A 566 6.20 30.17 -9.96
C TYR A 566 4.95 29.31 -10.24
N ASP A 567 4.85 28.12 -9.67
CA ASP A 567 3.66 27.27 -9.75
C ASP A 567 2.61 27.66 -8.69
N MET A 568 3.02 28.34 -7.61
CA MET A 568 2.12 28.67 -6.49
C MET A 568 0.92 29.57 -6.84
N PRO A 569 0.98 30.51 -7.81
CA PRO A 569 -0.22 31.19 -8.29
C PRO A 569 -1.27 30.21 -8.86
N VAL A 570 -0.83 29.17 -9.58
CA VAL A 570 -1.71 28.12 -10.12
C VAL A 570 -2.31 27.31 -8.98
N VAL A 571 -1.51 26.84 -8.02
CA VAL A 571 -2.01 26.11 -6.84
C VAL A 571 -3.10 26.91 -6.12
N ARG A 572 -2.86 28.20 -5.84
CA ARG A 572 -3.87 29.06 -5.18
C ARG A 572 -5.14 29.25 -6.02
N SER A 573 -5.01 29.34 -7.34
CA SER A 573 -6.18 29.43 -8.22
C SER A 573 -7.03 28.15 -8.19
N ILE A 574 -6.39 26.98 -8.20
CA ILE A 574 -7.06 25.67 -8.10
C ILE A 574 -7.83 25.57 -6.78
N VAL A 575 -7.20 25.93 -5.66
CA VAL A 575 -7.86 25.90 -4.33
C VAL A 575 -9.10 26.78 -4.31
N ARG A 576 -8.99 28.02 -4.80
CA ARG A 576 -10.11 28.99 -4.87
C ARG A 576 -11.26 28.50 -5.78
N ASP A 577 -10.95 27.83 -6.88
CA ASP A 577 -11.98 27.30 -7.77
C ASP A 577 -12.58 25.98 -7.27
N ALA A 578 -11.82 25.17 -6.54
CA ALA A 578 -12.30 23.98 -5.85
C ALA A 578 -13.26 24.33 -4.71
N GLU A 579 -13.06 25.47 -4.02
CA GLU A 579 -13.96 25.97 -2.97
C GLU A 579 -15.40 26.13 -3.48
N LYS A 580 -15.57 26.68 -4.69
CA LYS A 580 -16.89 26.82 -5.36
C LYS A 580 -17.58 25.47 -5.61
N ASN A 581 -16.81 24.39 -5.62
CA ASN A 581 -17.24 23.02 -5.80
C ASN A 581 -17.15 22.21 -4.50
N ASN A 582 -17.22 22.87 -3.34
CA ASN A 582 -17.15 22.25 -2.01
C ASN A 582 -15.90 21.38 -1.79
N TYR A 583 -14.75 21.81 -2.32
CA TYR A 583 -13.47 21.12 -2.23
C TYR A 583 -13.52 19.62 -2.61
N ARG A 584 -14.38 19.27 -3.57
CA ARG A 584 -14.45 17.90 -4.09
C ARG A 584 -13.11 17.46 -4.66
N PHE A 585 -12.74 16.20 -4.43
CA PHE A 585 -11.49 15.65 -4.94
C PHE A 585 -11.35 15.81 -6.45
N SER A 586 -12.41 15.50 -7.22
CA SER A 586 -12.42 15.66 -8.68
C SER A 586 -12.20 17.11 -9.14
N ALA A 587 -12.68 18.10 -8.38
CA ALA A 587 -12.49 19.52 -8.71
C ALA A 587 -11.01 19.91 -8.62
N ILE A 588 -10.27 19.40 -7.62
CA ILE A 588 -8.83 19.62 -7.48
C ILE A 588 -8.08 18.93 -8.62
N ILE A 589 -8.41 17.68 -8.93
CA ILE A 589 -7.82 16.93 -10.06
C ILE A 589 -8.02 17.69 -11.38
N LEU A 590 -9.24 18.14 -11.65
CA LEU A 590 -9.57 18.90 -12.86
C LEU A 590 -8.82 20.23 -12.90
N GLY A 591 -8.67 20.92 -11.76
CA GLY A 591 -7.86 22.13 -11.65
C GLY A 591 -6.40 21.89 -12.04
N ILE A 592 -5.79 20.80 -11.55
CA ILE A 592 -4.42 20.41 -11.91
C ILE A 592 -4.33 20.07 -13.39
N VAL A 593 -5.22 19.22 -13.91
CA VAL A 593 -5.19 18.75 -15.30
C VAL A 593 -5.42 19.89 -16.30
N LYS A 594 -6.26 20.87 -15.96
CA LYS A 594 -6.51 22.06 -16.79
C LYS A 594 -5.40 23.12 -16.68
N SER A 595 -4.41 22.93 -15.80
CA SER A 595 -3.42 23.95 -15.49
C SER A 595 -2.24 24.00 -16.48
N PRO A 596 -1.60 25.17 -16.64
CA PRO A 596 -0.40 25.30 -17.48
C PRO A 596 0.74 24.34 -17.09
N PRO A 597 1.08 24.13 -15.80
CA PRO A 597 2.16 23.20 -15.45
C PRO A 597 1.89 21.74 -15.86
N PHE A 598 0.62 21.35 -16.01
CA PHE A 598 0.26 20.01 -16.47
C PHE A 598 0.13 19.90 -17.99
N GLN A 599 -0.23 20.97 -18.71
CA GLN A 599 -0.44 20.93 -20.17
C GLN A 599 0.68 21.54 -21.01
N LEU A 600 1.59 22.26 -20.37
CA LEU A 600 2.74 22.91 -21.00
C LEU A 600 4.04 22.31 -20.46
N ARG A 601 5.11 22.55 -21.20
CA ARG A 601 6.47 22.29 -20.80
C ARG A 601 7.35 23.48 -21.18
N MET A 602 8.37 23.75 -20.38
CA MET A 602 9.42 24.71 -20.71
C MET A 602 10.56 23.95 -21.38
N LYS A 603 11.03 24.45 -22.51
CA LYS A 603 12.28 23.97 -23.10
C LYS A 603 13.44 24.34 -22.18
N LEU A 604 14.20 23.34 -21.75
CA LEU A 604 15.33 23.54 -20.83
C LEU A 604 16.50 24.24 -21.52
#